data_AF-A0A7X5VUX0-F1
#
_entry.id   AF-A0A7X5VUX0-F1
#
_cell.length_a   1.000
_cell.length_b   1.000
_cell.length_c   1.000
_cell.angle_alpha   90.00
_cell.angle_beta   90.00
_cell.angle_gamma   90.00
#
_symmetry.space_group_name_H-M   'P 1'
#
loop_
_entity.id
_entity.type
_entity.pdbx_description
1 polymer ?
#
loop_
_entity_poly.entity_id
_entity_poly.type
_entity_poly.pdbx_seq_one_letter_code
_entity_poly.pdbx_strand_id
1 'polypeptide(L)' 'DAKEQAGMGTDAADYDGDGRLDLVVTNFSHDWNTLYRNDGNLIAVDATFESGITDTYLSLGWGTKFFDYDNDGL' A
#
# COMPACT_ATOMS: atom_id res chain seq x y z
N ASP A 1 -4.58 19.04 1.46
CA ASP A 1 -5.07 18.99 2.86
C ASP A 1 -4.61 17.71 3.51
N ALA A 2 -3.88 17.79 4.62
CA ALA A 2 -3.47 16.62 5.37
C ALA A 2 -4.67 16.18 6.23
N LYS A 3 -5.36 15.13 5.79
CA LYS A 3 -6.48 14.51 6.50
C LYS A 3 -5.97 13.23 7.14
N GLU A 4 -6.25 13.06 8.43
CA GLU A 4 -5.93 11.82 9.15
C GLU A 4 -6.69 10.64 8.53
N GLN A 5 -5.99 9.51 8.35
CA GLN A 5 -6.55 8.26 7.81
C GLN A 5 -6.72 7.23 8.94
N ALA A 6 -7.77 6.44 8.88
CA ALA A 6 -8.01 5.36 9.85
C ALA A 6 -7.36 4.05 9.40
N GLY A 7 -6.05 3.90 9.66
CA GLY A 7 -5.28 2.69 9.35
C GLY A 7 -5.69 1.49 10.20
N MET A 8 -5.95 0.36 9.53
CA MET A 8 -6.51 -0.87 10.14
C MET A 8 -5.55 -2.06 10.05
N GLY A 9 -4.78 -2.14 8.96
CA GLY A 9 -3.89 -3.25 8.66
C GLY A 9 -2.72 -2.77 7.83
N THR A 10 -1.57 -3.41 8.00
CA THR A 10 -0.35 -3.05 7.27
C THR A 10 0.48 -4.29 6.96
N ASP A 11 1.19 -4.23 5.84
CA ASP A 11 2.23 -5.19 5.47
C ASP A 11 3.35 -4.48 4.70
N ALA A 12 4.51 -5.12 4.59
CA ALA A 12 5.67 -4.58 3.89
C ALA A 12 6.37 -5.63 3.01
N ALA A 13 6.66 -5.27 1.76
CA ALA A 13 7.40 -6.08 0.79
C ALA A 13 8.05 -5.17 -0.27
N ASP A 14 8.92 -5.74 -1.10
CA ASP A 14 9.56 -5.08 -2.23
C ASP A 14 8.66 -5.25 -3.47
N TYR A 15 7.67 -4.37 -3.66
CA TYR A 15 6.60 -4.63 -4.64
C TYR A 15 7.05 -4.36 -6.08
N ASP A 16 8.09 -3.56 -6.28
CA ASP A 16 8.61 -3.18 -7.59
C ASP A 16 10.00 -3.77 -7.90
N GLY A 17 10.57 -4.54 -6.97
CA GLY A 17 11.83 -5.26 -7.15
C GLY A 17 13.06 -4.35 -7.07
N ASP A 18 12.94 -3.18 -6.46
CA ASP A 18 14.02 -2.22 -6.32
C ASP A 18 14.96 -2.50 -5.12
N GLY A 19 14.64 -3.54 -4.33
CA GLY A 19 15.38 -3.99 -3.17
C GLY A 19 15.05 -3.21 -1.89
N ARG A 20 14.02 -2.36 -1.89
CA ARG A 20 13.56 -1.59 -0.73
C ARG A 20 12.17 -2.05 -0.32
N LEU A 21 11.90 -1.96 0.97
CA LEU A 21 10.57 -2.30 1.49
C LEU A 21 9.63 -1.13 1.28
N ASP A 22 8.52 -1.44 0.64
CA ASP A 22 7.34 -0.61 0.48
C ASP A 22 6.29 -0.97 1.53
N LEU A 23 5.33 -0.07 1.75
CA LEU A 23 4.30 -0.24 2.78
C LEU A 23 2.92 -0.19 2.16
N VAL A 24 2.09 -1.19 2.43
CA VAL A 24 0.65 -1.10 2.18
C VAL A 24 -0.10 -0.89 3.48
N VAL A 25 -1.12 -0.04 3.46
CA VAL A 25 -2.00 0.23 4.59
C VAL A 25 -3.45 0.12 4.13
N THR A 26 -4.23 -0.75 4.79
CA THR A 26 -5.68 -0.76 4.61
C THR A 26 -6.34 0.24 5.54
N ASN A 27 -7.35 0.94 5.03
CA ASN A 27 -8.03 2.00 5.76
C ASN A 27 -9.53 1.71 5.94
N PHE A 28 -10.18 2.54 6.76
CA PHE A 28 -11.62 2.54 6.93
C PHE A 28 -12.34 3.03 5.65
N SER A 29 -13.64 2.75 5.52
CA SER A 29 -14.41 3.27 4.39
C SER A 29 -14.38 4.81 4.36
N HIS A 30 -14.42 5.36 3.15
CA HIS A 30 -14.18 6.76 2.81
C HIS A 30 -12.73 7.25 2.89
N ASP A 31 -11.77 6.33 3.02
CA ASP A 31 -10.35 6.54 2.77
C ASP A 31 -9.85 5.44 1.80
N TRP A 32 -8.85 5.75 0.96
CA TRP A 32 -8.25 4.75 0.07
C TRP A 32 -7.33 3.85 0.88
N ASN A 33 -7.21 2.56 0.54
CA ASN A 33 -6.05 1.79 0.95
C ASN A 33 -4.85 2.40 0.26
N THR A 34 -3.74 2.55 0.97
CA THR A 34 -2.59 3.31 0.46
C THR A 34 -1.40 2.40 0.27
N LEU A 35 -0.79 2.47 -0.92
CA LEU A 35 0.54 1.90 -1.17
C LEU A 35 1.57 3.03 -1.13
N TYR A 36 2.57 2.89 -0.28
CA TYR A 36 3.67 3.81 -0.11
C TYR A 36 4.95 3.17 -0.66
N ARG A 37 5.45 3.67 -1.81
CA ARG A 37 6.72 3.24 -2.40
C ARG A 37 7.90 3.92 -1.71
N ASN A 38 8.94 3.16 -1.38
CA ASN A 38 10.15 3.67 -0.75
C ASN A 38 11.25 3.93 -1.78
N ASP A 39 11.37 5.18 -2.22
CA ASP A 39 12.42 5.61 -3.16
C ASP A 39 13.82 5.78 -2.50
N GLY A 40 14.03 5.28 -1.28
CA GLY A 40 15.32 5.31 -0.57
C GLY A 40 15.65 6.64 0.13
N ASN A 41 14.78 7.65 0.03
CA ASN A 41 15.01 9.00 0.57
C ASN A 41 14.23 9.30 1.86
N LEU A 42 13.87 8.27 2.64
CA LEU A 42 13.04 8.32 3.87
C LEU A 42 11.60 8.83 3.68
N ILE A 43 11.30 9.48 2.55
CA ILE A 43 9.96 9.91 2.16
C ILE A 43 9.38 8.82 1.27
N ALA A 44 8.30 8.19 1.74
CA ALA A 44 7.55 7.26 0.93
C ALA A 44 6.56 8.01 0.02
N VAL A 45 6.44 7.56 -1.22
CA VAL A 45 5.59 8.16 -2.25
C VAL A 45 4.29 7.38 -2.34
N ASP A 46 3.15 8.07 -2.38
CA ASP A 46 1.86 7.44 -2.62
C ASP A 46 1.80 6.89 -4.06
N ALA A 47 1.82 5.56 -4.17
CA ALA A 47 1.76 4.80 -5.41
C ALA A 47 0.40 4.07 -5.58
N THR A 48 -0.62 4.46 -4.83
CA THR A 48 -1.93 3.77 -4.78
C THR A 48 -2.60 3.67 -6.16
N PHE A 49 -2.60 4.76 -6.92
CA PHE A 49 -3.21 4.78 -8.25
C PHE A 49 -2.36 4.06 -9.30
N GLU A 50 -1.04 4.14 -9.19
CA GLU A 50 -0.11 3.47 -10.09
C GLU A 50 -0.15 1.95 -9.91
N SER A 51 -0.34 1.47 -8.67
CA SER A 51 -0.46 0.05 -8.35
C SER A 51 -1.82 -0.56 -8.68
N GLY A 52 -2.83 0.25 -9.04
CA GLY A 52 -4.18 -0.23 -9.36
C GLY A 52 -5.04 -0.56 -8.13
N ILE A 53 -4.59 -0.23 -6.91
CA ILE A 53 -5.37 -0.39 -5.67
C ILE A 53 -6.39 0.77 -5.55
N THR A 54 -7.31 0.86 -6.51
CA THR A 54 -8.14 2.06 -6.72
C THR A 54 -9.62 1.87 -6.48
N ASP A 55 -10.08 0.69 -6.03
CA ASP A 55 -11.50 0.42 -5.76
C ASP A 55 -11.74 0.06 -4.28
N THR A 56 -11.16 0.88 -3.40
CA THR A 56 -11.21 0.63 -1.95
C THR A 56 -11.96 1.71 -1.17
N TYR A 57 -12.27 2.85 -1.78
CA TYR A 57 -12.84 3.99 -1.07
C TYR A 57 -14.17 3.71 -0.38
N LEU A 58 -15.02 2.84 -0.93
CA LEU A 58 -16.29 2.45 -0.29
C LEU A 58 -16.18 1.18 0.55
N SER A 59 -15.00 0.54 0.55
CA SER A 59 -14.76 -0.75 1.18
C SER A 59 -14.04 -0.56 2.53
N LEU A 60 -14.23 -1.52 3.43
CA LEU A 60 -13.52 -1.56 4.72
C LEU A 60 -12.42 -2.63 4.65
N GLY A 61 -11.16 -2.23 4.77
CA GLY A 61 -10.03 -3.16 4.89
C GLY A 61 -9.64 -3.41 6.35
N TRP A 62 -9.28 -4.65 6.70
CA TRP A 62 -8.85 -5.04 8.05
C TRP A 62 -7.41 -5.53 8.08
N GLY A 63 -7.13 -6.58 7.31
CA GLY A 63 -5.80 -7.12 7.13
C GLY A 63 -5.40 -7.05 5.67
N THR A 64 -4.11 -6.96 5.43
CA THR A 64 -3.50 -6.98 4.09
C THR A 64 -2.25 -7.82 4.13
N LYS A 65 -1.87 -8.39 2.99
CA LYS A 65 -0.65 -9.17 2.84
C LYS A 65 -0.13 -9.09 1.41
N PHE A 66 1.17 -8.85 1.27
CA PHE A 66 1.87 -9.08 0.01
C PHE A 66 2.05 -10.58 -0.24
N PHE A 67 1.87 -10.99 -1.48
CA PHE A 67 1.97 -12.39 -1.87
C PHE A 67 2.39 -12.51 -3.33
N ASP A 68 3.61 -13.00 -3.53
CA ASP A 68 4.12 -13.48 -4.81
C ASP A 68 3.35 -14.74 -5.21
N TYR A 69 2.36 -14.57 -6.08
CA TYR A 69 1.43 -15.64 -6.46
C TYR A 69 2.01 -16.57 -7.53
N ASP A 70 2.80 -16.03 -8.46
CA ASP A 70 3.34 -16.75 -9.62
C ASP A 70 4.83 -17.13 -9.48
N ASN A 71 5.46 -16.77 -8.36
CA ASN A 71 6.87 -17.00 -8.03
C ASN A 71 7.84 -16.32 -9.01
N ASP A 72 7.52 -15.12 -9.47
CA ASP A 72 8.40 -14.34 -10.35
C ASP A 72 9.42 -13.47 -9.59
N GLY A 73 9.27 -13.40 -8.26
CA GLY A 73 10.15 -12.64 -7.37
C GLY A 73 9.60 -11.29 -6.95
N LEU A 74 8.32 -10.99 -7.20
CA LEU A 74 7.59 -9.79 -6.76
C LEU A 74 6.39 -10.13 -5.86
#